data_AF-A0A2S5WYY0-F1
#
_entry.id   AF-A0A2S5WYY0-F1
#
_cell.length_a   1.000
_cell.length_b   1.000
_cell.length_c   1.000
_cell.angle_alpha   90.00
_cell.angle_beta   90.00
_cell.angle_gamma   90.00
#
_symmetry.space_group_name_H-M   'P 1'
#
loop_
_entity.id
_entity.type
_entity.pdbx_description
1 polymer ?
#
loop_
_entity_poly.entity_id
_entity_poly.type
_entity_poly.pdbx_seq_one_letter_code
_entity_poly.pdbx_strand_id
1 'polypeptide(L)'
;MTCSAQVHGEATMTLDESKVIAEARAADDAARKAPGKRHGRRPVWRALSVGAAIVAVGGVVAAVQLAPEGVVVASANSVLVSPVASAQDRVCPGPLTLLGLATDDPTLPATLGTTSIRLAGDEDGLEVEPVVASTPAADDQQALAPVRFTVPGLTEDGSPTAFAAAQTLELAQPSAGGFAATACRMPSAEQWLVGGSTAEGSSTQLVMVNSADQAADVRVTVSTADGVVQAPTIREIVVPASSREVVSLEGVAPDRGDLVVHVEAVSGSIISTLHQTRTSGATPSGIEIVGAQDAPSTSLSIVGVPSTSTASEAEGTLVLERGATLRVLAPGDEQTELTVDVRDAAGTALEPISLTIEGGRTTEIPLTGYPIGQYTLEIDASNPVVAAVQTTATATASDLAWYLPVPVLSDSQVVAVPNGPSPKLQLADADGVEKSATLIADDGTETAVTIPAHGTTSIDVEASREYRLEGLDRVSVQLAYAGDGQLAAIPSYAANPLAEVITVYR
;
A
#
# COMPACT_ATOMS: atom_id res chain seq x y z
N MET A 1 -42.21 30.07 28.07
CA MET A 1 -41.84 30.10 29.50
C MET A 1 -41.35 28.70 29.83
N THR A 2 -40.09 28.39 30.11
CA THR A 2 -38.87 29.15 30.40
C THR A 2 -37.71 28.18 30.18
N CYS A 3 -36.73 28.53 29.34
CA CYS A 3 -35.43 27.84 29.25
C CYS A 3 -34.60 28.18 30.49
N SER A 4 -33.98 27.17 31.11
CA SER A 4 -32.94 27.36 32.13
C SER A 4 -31.58 27.11 31.50
N ALA A 5 -30.75 28.14 31.43
CA ALA A 5 -29.37 28.07 30.99
C ALA A 5 -28.48 27.61 32.16
N GLN A 6 -27.68 26.57 31.94
CA GLN A 6 -26.68 26.08 32.89
C GLN A 6 -25.37 26.83 32.65
N VAL A 7 -24.86 27.45 33.72
CA VAL A 7 -23.63 28.25 33.74
C VAL A 7 -22.42 27.30 33.69
N HIS A 8 -21.58 27.44 32.65
CA HIS A 8 -20.26 26.81 32.60
C HIS A 8 -19.31 27.52 33.58
N GLY A 9 -18.67 26.75 34.45
CA GLY A 9 -17.63 27.22 35.37
C GLY A 9 -16.37 27.65 34.63
N GLU A 10 -15.77 28.74 35.10
CA GLU A 10 -14.49 29.29 34.66
C GLU A 10 -13.37 28.26 34.83
N ALA A 11 -12.73 27.88 33.72
CA ALA A 11 -11.47 27.16 33.75
C ALA A 11 -10.36 28.12 34.16
N THR A 12 -9.81 27.95 35.37
CA THR A 12 -8.56 28.57 35.79
C THR A 12 -7.40 28.00 34.98
N MET A 13 -6.90 28.75 34.00
CA MET A 13 -5.66 28.47 33.27
C MET A 13 -4.49 28.32 34.23
N THR A 14 -3.65 27.32 33.96
CA THR A 14 -2.39 27.12 34.70
C THR A 14 -1.36 28.19 34.30
N LEU A 15 -0.46 28.54 35.23
CA LEU A 15 0.53 29.61 35.06
C LEU A 15 1.44 29.43 33.83
N ASP A 16 1.54 28.22 33.26
CA ASP A 16 2.39 27.89 32.12
C ASP A 16 1.77 28.32 30.77
N GLU A 17 0.48 28.05 30.56
CA GLU A 17 -0.24 28.44 29.33
C GLU A 17 -0.33 29.97 29.15
N SER A 18 -0.43 30.71 30.25
CA SER A 18 -0.47 32.17 30.22
C SER A 18 0.84 32.79 29.70
N LYS A 19 1.96 32.11 29.89
CA LYS A 19 3.29 32.55 29.47
C LYS A 19 3.51 32.28 27.98
N VAL A 20 3.07 31.12 27.50
CA VAL A 20 3.10 30.75 26.08
C VAL A 20 2.25 31.71 25.23
N ILE A 21 1.06 32.08 25.71
CA ILE A 21 0.19 33.05 25.00
C ILE A 21 0.79 34.47 25.03
N ALA A 22 1.49 34.86 26.10
CA ALA A 22 2.15 36.15 26.18
C ALA A 22 3.35 36.25 25.21
N GLU A 23 4.15 35.20 25.08
CA GLU A 23 5.27 35.14 24.13
C GLU A 23 4.77 35.12 22.67
N ALA A 24 3.68 34.40 22.39
CA ALA A 24 3.05 34.39 21.07
C ALA A 24 2.51 35.78 20.65
N ARG A 25 1.91 36.53 21.59
CA ARG A 25 1.43 37.91 21.33
C ARG A 25 2.58 38.89 21.12
N ALA A 26 3.67 38.74 21.87
CA ALA A 26 4.85 39.60 21.72
C ALA A 26 5.55 39.41 20.35
N ALA A 27 5.56 38.17 19.83
CA ALA A 27 6.09 37.86 18.50
C ALA A 27 5.22 38.47 17.38
N ASP A 28 3.88 38.41 17.49
CA ASP A 28 2.96 39.00 16.50
C ASP A 28 3.06 40.54 16.47
N ASP A 29 3.21 41.19 17.63
CA ASP A 29 3.39 42.64 17.73
C ASP A 29 4.75 43.12 17.17
N ALA A 30 5.79 42.29 17.24
CA ALA A 30 7.10 42.59 16.67
C ALA A 30 7.08 42.49 15.13
N ALA A 31 6.34 41.53 14.57
CA ALA A 31 6.19 41.36 13.12
C ALA A 31 5.39 42.50 12.47
N ARG A 32 4.44 43.11 13.20
CA ARG A 32 3.62 44.24 12.71
C ARG A 32 4.35 45.60 12.65
N LYS A 33 5.56 45.73 13.22
CA LYS A 33 6.26 47.02 13.37
C LYS A 33 7.47 47.25 12.46
N ALA A 34 7.69 46.46 11.41
CA ALA A 34 8.73 46.74 10.43
C ALA A 34 8.32 47.87 9.44
N PRO A 35 9.06 48.99 9.32
CA PRO A 35 8.65 50.12 8.50
C PRO A 35 9.03 49.93 7.01
N GLY A 36 8.03 50.04 6.13
CA GLY A 36 8.20 50.05 4.68
C GLY A 36 8.94 51.29 4.16
N LYS A 37 10.02 51.08 3.38
CA LYS A 37 10.77 52.15 2.70
C LYS A 37 9.98 52.68 1.50
N ARG A 38 9.46 53.91 1.62
CA ARG A 38 8.90 54.69 0.50
C ARG A 38 10.00 55.48 -0.21
N HIS A 39 10.08 55.32 -1.54
CA HIS A 39 10.87 56.18 -2.43
C HIS A 39 10.23 57.57 -2.59
N GLY A 40 10.98 58.63 -2.28
CA GLY A 40 10.63 60.03 -2.56
C GLY A 40 11.71 60.70 -3.41
N ARG A 41 11.30 61.38 -4.48
CA ARG A 41 12.14 62.04 -5.50
C ARG A 41 12.55 63.46 -5.06
N ARG A 42 13.85 63.79 -5.19
CA ARG A 42 14.52 65.04 -5.67
C ARG A 42 14.23 66.40 -4.95
N PRO A 43 15.20 67.35 -4.83
CA PRO A 43 15.90 67.96 -5.98
C PRO A 43 17.39 68.37 -5.83
N VAL A 44 17.90 68.83 -6.98
CA VAL A 44 19.23 69.24 -7.42
C VAL A 44 19.87 70.38 -6.63
N TRP A 45 21.19 70.31 -6.37
CA TRP A 45 22.11 71.47 -6.39
C TRP A 45 23.48 71.08 -6.99
N ARG A 46 24.05 72.01 -7.74
CA ARG A 46 25.25 71.93 -8.59
C ARG A 46 26.55 72.07 -7.77
N ALA A 47 27.65 71.46 -8.25
CA ALA A 47 28.87 72.15 -8.75
C ALA A 47 30.15 71.28 -8.66
N LEU A 48 30.92 71.28 -9.77
CA LEU A 48 32.42 71.23 -9.91
C LEU A 48 33.16 70.06 -9.21
N SER A 49 34.10 69.29 -9.80
CA SER A 49 35.03 69.51 -10.92
C SER A 49 36.02 68.32 -11.02
N VAL A 50 36.59 68.07 -12.22
CA VAL A 50 37.84 67.29 -12.52
C VAL A 50 37.74 65.75 -12.34
N GLY A 51 38.17 64.87 -13.25
CA GLY A 51 39.01 64.97 -14.45
C GLY A 51 38.92 63.69 -15.30
N ALA A 52 39.57 63.75 -16.46
CA ALA A 52 39.46 62.83 -17.59
C ALA A 52 39.84 61.36 -17.33
N ALA A 53 39.12 60.45 -18.00
CA ALA A 53 39.72 59.32 -18.74
C ALA A 53 38.70 58.70 -19.70
N ILE A 54 39.11 58.62 -20.97
CA ILE A 54 38.39 58.07 -22.12
C ILE A 54 38.48 56.53 -22.07
N VAL A 55 37.37 55.84 -22.39
CA VAL A 55 37.22 54.54 -23.08
C VAL A 55 35.91 53.85 -22.60
N ALA A 56 35.13 53.32 -23.55
CA ALA A 56 33.97 52.42 -23.37
C ALA A 56 32.58 53.04 -23.06
N VAL A 57 32.04 53.82 -24.01
CA VAL A 57 30.57 53.95 -24.15
C VAL A 57 30.18 53.42 -25.54
N GLY A 58 30.19 52.09 -25.64
CA GLY A 58 29.76 51.37 -26.84
C GLY A 58 29.38 49.90 -26.59
N GLY A 59 29.29 49.47 -25.33
CA GLY A 59 29.14 48.06 -24.96
C GLY A 59 28.08 47.75 -23.90
N VAL A 60 27.08 48.61 -23.69
CA VAL A 60 26.05 48.38 -22.65
C VAL A 60 24.62 48.24 -23.21
N VAL A 61 24.42 48.37 -24.53
CA VAL A 61 23.06 48.25 -25.12
C VAL A 61 22.80 46.88 -25.76
N ALA A 62 23.75 45.94 -25.71
CA ALA A 62 23.61 44.59 -26.29
C ALA A 62 23.72 43.44 -25.26
N ALA A 63 23.46 43.70 -23.97
CA ALA A 63 23.53 42.68 -22.91
C ALA A 63 22.22 42.51 -22.11
N VAL A 64 21.09 43.06 -22.60
CA VAL A 64 19.78 42.94 -21.93
C VAL A 64 18.86 41.89 -22.58
N GLN A 65 19.27 41.25 -23.69
CA GLN A 65 18.43 40.28 -24.43
C GLN A 65 18.90 38.82 -24.37
N LEU A 66 19.77 38.46 -23.43
CA LEU A 66 20.29 37.08 -23.26
C LEU A 66 20.26 36.57 -21.82
N ALA A 67 19.52 37.22 -20.91
CA ALA A 67 19.28 36.64 -19.60
C ALA A 67 18.15 35.61 -19.72
N PRO A 68 18.39 34.32 -19.41
CA PRO A 68 17.30 33.35 -19.31
C PRO A 68 16.38 33.83 -18.19
N GLU A 69 15.07 33.73 -18.40
CA GLU A 69 14.08 33.95 -17.34
C GLU A 69 14.41 32.98 -16.21
N GLY A 70 15.07 33.50 -15.18
CA GLY A 70 15.34 32.74 -13.97
C GLY A 70 14.01 32.33 -13.39
N VAL A 71 13.67 31.05 -13.50
CA VAL A 71 12.65 30.42 -12.69
C VAL A 71 13.10 30.64 -11.25
N VAL A 72 12.50 31.64 -10.60
CA VAL A 72 12.61 31.78 -9.15
C VAL A 72 11.81 30.62 -8.59
N VAL A 73 12.49 29.50 -8.34
CA VAL A 73 11.96 28.45 -7.47
C VAL A 73 11.89 29.08 -6.08
N ALA A 74 10.74 29.67 -5.76
CA ALA A 74 10.43 29.96 -4.38
C ALA A 74 10.35 28.60 -3.69
N SER A 75 11.34 28.27 -2.87
CA SER A 75 11.23 27.13 -1.95
C SER A 75 9.98 27.38 -1.12
N ALA A 76 8.92 26.60 -1.35
CA ALA A 76 7.73 26.63 -0.51
C ALA A 76 8.20 26.40 0.93
N ASN A 77 7.75 27.23 1.86
CA ASN A 77 8.11 27.04 3.26
C ASN A 77 7.44 25.76 3.74
N SER A 78 8.20 24.67 3.84
CA SER A 78 7.73 23.42 4.41
C SER A 78 7.95 23.43 5.91
N VAL A 79 6.93 23.05 6.68
CA VAL A 79 7.08 22.70 8.09
C VAL A 79 6.94 21.20 8.21
N LEU A 80 7.96 20.55 8.76
CA LEU A 80 7.86 19.14 9.16
C LEU A 80 7.01 19.11 10.44
N VAL A 81 5.87 18.44 10.38
CA VAL A 81 5.04 18.16 11.56
C VAL A 81 5.16 16.66 11.83
N SER A 82 5.77 16.30 12.96
CA SER A 82 5.70 14.92 13.47
C SER A 82 4.44 14.82 14.33
N PRO A 83 3.44 14.00 13.96
CA PRO A 83 2.26 13.78 14.79
C PRO A 83 2.65 13.15 16.12
N VAL A 84 1.83 13.33 17.17
CA VAL A 84 1.94 12.46 18.35
C VAL A 84 1.51 11.07 17.90
N ALA A 85 2.40 10.08 17.97
CA ALA A 85 2.07 8.73 17.55
C ALA A 85 0.94 8.19 18.43
N SER A 86 -0.24 8.02 17.83
CA SER A 86 -1.39 7.39 18.47
C SER A 86 -1.22 5.87 18.46
N ALA A 87 -2.02 5.17 19.28
CA ALA A 87 -2.11 3.72 19.19
C ALA A 87 -2.35 3.27 17.75
N GLN A 88 -1.74 2.15 17.39
CA GLN A 88 -1.78 1.59 16.05
C GLN A 88 -2.59 0.31 16.07
N ASP A 89 -3.50 0.19 15.11
CA ASP A 89 -4.24 -1.05 14.87
C ASP A 89 -3.59 -1.83 13.71
N ARG A 90 -3.59 -3.16 13.79
CA ARG A 90 -3.43 -4.05 12.63
C ARG A 90 -4.55 -5.07 12.67
N VAL A 91 -5.27 -5.22 11.57
CA VAL A 91 -6.35 -6.21 11.46
C VAL A 91 -5.96 -7.23 10.41
N CYS A 92 -5.84 -8.48 10.85
CA CYS A 92 -5.69 -9.62 9.97
C CYS A 92 -7.09 -10.06 9.51
N PRO A 93 -7.32 -10.30 8.21
CA PRO A 93 -8.65 -10.61 7.68
C PRO A 93 -9.16 -12.01 8.06
N GLY A 94 -8.32 -12.87 8.64
CA GLY A 94 -8.69 -14.22 9.04
C GLY A 94 -8.73 -15.20 7.87
N PRO A 95 -9.31 -16.41 8.06
CA PRO A 95 -9.26 -17.45 7.03
C PRO A 95 -10.18 -17.17 5.84
N LEU A 96 -10.07 -18.04 4.82
CA LEU A 96 -10.83 -17.91 3.59
C LEU A 96 -12.33 -17.93 3.89
N THR A 97 -13.07 -16.96 3.35
CA THR A 97 -14.48 -16.76 3.64
C THR A 97 -15.28 -16.88 2.36
N LEU A 98 -16.25 -17.79 2.36
CA LEU A 98 -17.07 -18.12 1.20
C LEU A 98 -18.55 -18.13 1.58
N LEU A 99 -19.40 -17.74 0.64
CA LEU A 99 -20.86 -17.92 0.74
C LEU A 99 -21.26 -19.29 0.15
N GLY A 100 -22.44 -19.79 0.52
CA GLY A 100 -23.00 -21.03 -0.03
C GLY A 100 -22.48 -22.34 0.57
N LEU A 101 -21.49 -22.29 1.48
CA LEU A 101 -20.95 -23.48 2.15
C LEU A 101 -21.60 -23.79 3.50
N ALA A 102 -22.30 -22.82 4.10
CA ALA A 102 -23.00 -23.04 5.36
C ALA A 102 -24.18 -24.00 5.17
N THR A 103 -24.24 -25.06 5.98
CA THR A 103 -25.23 -26.14 5.86
C THR A 103 -26.64 -25.74 6.25
N ASP A 104 -26.75 -24.75 7.13
CA ASP A 104 -28.02 -24.37 7.76
C ASP A 104 -28.65 -23.17 7.07
N ASP A 105 -27.83 -22.25 6.56
CA ASP A 105 -28.24 -21.12 5.73
C ASP A 105 -27.13 -20.76 4.73
N PRO A 106 -27.31 -21.03 3.42
CA PRO A 106 -26.28 -20.78 2.41
C PRO A 106 -25.99 -19.29 2.19
N THR A 107 -26.80 -18.39 2.75
CA THR A 107 -26.56 -16.94 2.68
C THR A 107 -25.59 -16.45 3.76
N LEU A 108 -25.27 -17.29 4.75
CA LEU A 108 -24.31 -16.94 5.79
C LEU A 108 -22.87 -17.25 5.36
N PRO A 109 -21.90 -16.40 5.73
CA PRO A 109 -20.50 -16.61 5.40
C PRO A 109 -19.91 -17.76 6.22
N ALA A 110 -19.35 -18.74 5.53
CA ALA A 110 -18.57 -19.82 6.10
C ALA A 110 -17.08 -19.54 5.97
N THR A 111 -16.31 -19.95 6.98
CA THR A 111 -14.86 -19.80 7.00
C THR A 111 -14.19 -21.17 6.78
N LEU A 112 -13.14 -21.22 5.96
CA LEU A 112 -12.38 -22.42 5.66
C LEU A 112 -10.93 -22.30 6.13
N GLY A 113 -10.50 -23.28 6.91
CA GLY A 113 -9.14 -23.41 7.44
C GLY A 113 -8.88 -22.54 8.66
N THR A 114 -7.61 -22.52 9.05
CA THR A 114 -7.05 -21.74 10.17
C THR A 114 -5.87 -20.97 9.62
N THR A 115 -5.79 -19.66 9.90
CA THR A 115 -4.62 -18.88 9.50
C THR A 115 -3.48 -19.06 10.49
N SER A 116 -2.25 -19.00 10.01
CA SER A 116 -1.06 -18.78 10.84
C SER A 116 -0.75 -17.29 10.83
N ILE A 117 -0.59 -16.68 12.00
CA ILE A 117 -0.25 -15.28 12.16
C ILE A 117 1.19 -15.19 12.67
N ARG A 118 1.92 -14.17 12.23
CA ARG A 118 3.19 -13.77 12.85
C ARG A 118 3.21 -12.27 13.06
N LEU A 119 3.74 -11.88 14.20
CA LEU A 119 4.01 -10.51 14.60
C LEU A 119 5.51 -10.23 14.46
N ALA A 120 5.87 -8.96 14.38
CA ALA A 120 7.26 -8.50 14.40
C ALA A 120 7.36 -7.09 14.99
N GLY A 121 8.42 -6.88 15.77
CA GLY A 121 8.78 -5.59 16.34
C GLY A 121 8.34 -5.44 17.79
N ASP A 122 7.90 -4.23 18.15
CA ASP A 122 7.56 -3.86 19.52
C ASP A 122 6.17 -4.40 19.89
N GLU A 123 6.14 -5.41 20.75
CA GLU A 123 4.92 -6.06 21.25
C GLU A 123 4.54 -5.63 22.68
N ASP A 124 5.29 -4.68 23.26
CA ASP A 124 5.01 -4.15 24.60
C ASP A 124 3.65 -3.41 24.62
N GLY A 125 2.74 -3.88 25.48
CA GLY A 125 1.38 -3.35 25.55
C GLY A 125 0.47 -3.82 24.42
N LEU A 126 0.84 -4.89 23.71
CA LEU A 126 0.00 -5.52 22.69
C LEU A 126 -1.33 -6.02 23.27
N GLU A 127 -2.43 -5.60 22.65
CA GLU A 127 -3.77 -6.13 22.89
C GLU A 127 -4.22 -6.93 21.66
N VAL A 128 -4.80 -8.11 21.89
CA VAL A 128 -5.29 -9.02 20.84
C VAL A 128 -6.76 -9.31 21.06
N GLU A 129 -7.58 -8.99 20.06
CA GLU A 129 -9.02 -9.15 20.13
C GLU A 129 -9.58 -9.82 18.87
N PRO A 130 -10.45 -10.84 18.97
CA PRO A 130 -11.22 -11.29 17.83
C PRO A 130 -12.16 -10.16 17.40
N VAL A 131 -12.18 -9.83 16.11
CA VAL A 131 -13.08 -8.78 15.62
C VAL A 131 -14.53 -9.24 15.71
N VAL A 132 -14.80 -10.50 15.35
CA VAL A 132 -16.14 -11.07 15.37
C VAL A 132 -16.43 -11.67 16.75
N ALA A 133 -17.29 -11.04 17.53
CA ALA A 133 -17.52 -11.39 18.93
C ALA A 133 -18.08 -12.82 19.17
N SER A 134 -18.68 -13.44 18.15
CA SER A 134 -19.28 -14.78 18.25
C SER A 134 -18.31 -15.94 17.97
N THR A 135 -17.06 -15.67 17.59
CA THR A 135 -16.05 -16.70 17.33
C THR A 135 -15.18 -17.00 18.56
N PRO A 136 -14.70 -18.26 18.74
CA PRO A 136 -13.79 -18.61 19.84
C PRO A 136 -12.56 -17.70 19.87
N ALA A 137 -11.92 -17.62 21.05
CA ALA A 137 -10.78 -16.72 21.30
C ALA A 137 -9.73 -16.79 20.18
N ALA A 138 -9.40 -15.63 19.63
CA ALA A 138 -8.26 -15.44 18.76
C ALA A 138 -6.97 -15.69 19.54
N ASP A 139 -5.99 -16.28 18.86
CA ASP A 139 -4.60 -16.41 19.31
C ASP A 139 -3.72 -15.50 18.42
N ASP A 140 -2.57 -15.07 18.94
CA ASP A 140 -1.60 -14.24 18.21
C ASP A 140 -0.83 -15.02 17.14
N GLN A 141 -0.90 -16.35 17.18
CA GLN A 141 -0.27 -17.25 16.22
C GLN A 141 -1.25 -17.96 15.29
N GLN A 142 -2.51 -18.10 15.68
CA GLN A 142 -3.53 -18.79 14.90
C GLN A 142 -4.91 -18.13 15.01
N ALA A 143 -5.63 -18.02 13.89
CA ALA A 143 -6.97 -17.47 13.91
C ALA A 143 -7.98 -18.24 13.05
N LEU A 144 -9.21 -18.30 13.55
CA LEU A 144 -10.39 -18.84 12.87
C LEU A 144 -11.35 -17.72 12.40
N ALA A 145 -10.99 -16.47 12.64
CA ALA A 145 -11.77 -15.27 12.37
C ALA A 145 -10.81 -14.09 12.15
N PRO A 146 -11.30 -12.93 11.68
CA PRO A 146 -10.49 -11.72 11.67
C PRO A 146 -10.05 -11.33 13.09
N VAL A 147 -8.81 -10.87 13.24
CA VAL A 147 -8.19 -10.51 14.53
C VAL A 147 -7.64 -9.09 14.46
N ARG A 148 -7.88 -8.32 15.52
CA ARG A 148 -7.30 -6.99 15.73
C ARG A 148 -6.14 -7.09 16.72
N PHE A 149 -5.04 -6.46 16.36
CA PHE A 149 -3.87 -6.20 17.19
C PHE A 149 -3.80 -4.70 17.44
N THR A 150 -3.69 -4.28 18.70
CA THR A 150 -3.51 -2.88 19.07
C THR A 150 -2.18 -2.74 19.80
N VAL A 151 -1.32 -1.83 19.35
CA VAL A 151 -0.07 -1.47 20.04
C VAL A 151 -0.04 0.03 20.32
N PRO A 152 0.70 0.49 21.35
CA PRO A 152 0.98 1.90 21.54
C PRO A 152 1.61 2.55 20.31
N GLY A 153 1.49 3.87 20.18
CA GLY A 153 2.19 4.62 19.11
C GLY A 153 3.66 4.87 19.42
N LEU A 154 4.00 4.91 20.71
CA LEU A 154 5.35 5.09 21.23
C LEU A 154 5.69 3.97 22.20
N THR A 155 6.94 3.53 22.19
CA THR A 155 7.54 2.66 23.21
C THR A 155 7.73 3.42 24.53
N GLU A 156 8.05 2.70 25.62
CA GLU A 156 8.22 3.30 26.96
C GLU A 156 9.33 4.37 27.01
N ASP A 157 10.34 4.27 26.14
CA ASP A 157 11.45 5.22 26.02
C ASP A 157 11.13 6.44 25.14
N GLY A 158 9.93 6.48 24.54
CA GLY A 158 9.45 7.58 23.70
C GLY A 158 9.82 7.47 22.22
N SER A 159 10.38 6.35 21.77
CA SER A 159 10.62 6.06 20.36
C SER A 159 9.32 5.64 19.65
N PRO A 160 9.17 5.85 18.32
CA PRO A 160 8.03 5.32 17.57
C PRO A 160 7.98 3.78 17.63
N THR A 161 6.83 3.21 17.98
CA THR A 161 6.61 1.75 18.02
C THR A 161 6.66 1.18 16.61
N ALA A 162 7.60 0.27 16.33
CA ALA A 162 7.67 -0.46 15.07
C ALA A 162 6.88 -1.77 15.19
N PHE A 163 5.77 -1.90 14.44
CA PHE A 163 4.93 -3.09 14.53
C PHE A 163 4.42 -3.55 13.16
N ALA A 164 4.60 -4.83 12.87
CA ALA A 164 4.05 -5.50 11.71
C ALA A 164 3.36 -6.81 12.11
N ALA A 165 2.31 -7.15 11.36
CA ALA A 165 1.64 -8.43 11.48
C ALA A 165 1.29 -8.93 10.07
N ALA A 166 1.41 -10.23 9.87
CA ALA A 166 1.09 -10.89 8.63
C ALA A 166 0.43 -12.24 8.92
N GLN A 167 -0.34 -12.75 7.96
CA GLN A 167 -0.94 -14.07 8.06
C GLN A 167 -0.76 -14.88 6.79
N THR A 168 -0.76 -16.20 6.95
CA THR A 168 -0.79 -17.18 5.87
C THR A 168 -1.94 -18.16 6.09
N LEU A 169 -2.40 -18.76 5.00
CA LEU A 169 -3.43 -19.79 4.98
C LEU A 169 -3.04 -20.86 3.97
N GLU A 170 -3.02 -22.11 4.41
CA GLU A 170 -2.87 -23.26 3.54
C GLU A 170 -4.14 -24.11 3.58
N LEU A 171 -4.67 -24.45 2.40
CA LEU A 171 -5.82 -25.35 2.27
C LEU A 171 -5.45 -26.55 1.40
N ALA A 172 -5.92 -27.73 1.83
CA ALA A 172 -5.81 -28.98 1.10
C ALA A 172 -7.14 -29.74 1.15
N GLN A 173 -8.22 -29.10 0.67
CA GLN A 173 -9.57 -29.67 0.68
C GLN A 173 -10.08 -29.89 -0.76
N PRO A 174 -11.03 -30.81 -0.99
CA PRO A 174 -11.57 -31.04 -2.35
C PRO A 174 -12.23 -29.81 -2.98
N SER A 175 -12.77 -28.90 -2.17
CA SER A 175 -13.47 -27.69 -2.63
C SER A 175 -12.56 -26.47 -2.81
N ALA A 176 -11.41 -26.43 -2.16
CA ALA A 176 -10.45 -25.34 -2.21
C ALA A 176 -9.08 -25.81 -1.71
N GLY A 177 -8.03 -25.43 -2.43
CA GLY A 177 -6.66 -25.78 -2.09
C GLY A 177 -5.66 -24.83 -2.72
N GLY A 178 -4.55 -24.61 -2.03
CA GLY A 178 -3.53 -23.60 -2.36
C GLY A 178 -2.98 -22.93 -1.10
N PHE A 179 -2.21 -21.88 -1.31
CA PHE A 179 -1.56 -21.10 -0.26
C PHE A 179 -1.81 -19.61 -0.49
N ALA A 180 -2.36 -18.93 0.51
CA ALA A 180 -2.57 -17.48 0.48
C ALA A 180 -1.76 -16.81 1.59
N ALA A 181 -1.29 -15.60 1.34
CA ALA A 181 -0.56 -14.82 2.33
C ALA A 181 -0.94 -13.34 2.20
N THR A 182 -1.16 -12.66 3.32
CA THR A 182 -1.53 -11.23 3.31
C THR A 182 -0.97 -10.51 4.53
N ALA A 183 -0.60 -9.24 4.34
CA ALA A 183 -0.30 -8.34 5.44
C ALA A 183 -1.57 -8.05 6.24
N CYS A 184 -1.42 -7.86 7.54
CA CYS A 184 -2.45 -7.29 8.39
C CYS A 184 -2.29 -5.76 8.36
N ARG A 185 -3.38 -5.04 8.09
CA ARG A 185 -3.34 -3.61 7.74
C ARG A 185 -4.09 -2.78 8.77
N MET A 186 -3.81 -1.48 8.80
CA MET A 186 -4.66 -0.53 9.52
C MET A 186 -6.00 -0.38 8.79
N PRO A 187 -7.13 -0.35 9.51
CA PRO A 187 -8.40 0.06 8.94
C PRO A 187 -8.28 1.44 8.27
N SER A 188 -8.82 1.59 7.06
CA SER A 188 -8.80 2.86 6.32
C SER A 188 -10.19 3.20 5.78
N ALA A 189 -10.37 4.47 5.41
CA ALA A 189 -11.62 4.96 4.83
C ALA A 189 -11.70 4.74 3.31
N GLU A 190 -10.57 4.53 2.63
CA GLU A 190 -10.50 4.30 1.20
C GLU A 190 -9.55 3.14 0.90
N GLN A 191 -9.99 2.21 0.06
CA GLN A 191 -9.27 0.96 -0.26
C GLN A 191 -9.46 0.56 -1.71
N TRP A 192 -8.34 0.23 -2.37
CA TRP A 192 -8.32 -0.26 -3.74
C TRP A 192 -7.84 -1.71 -3.75
N LEU A 193 -8.67 -2.60 -4.30
CA LEU A 193 -8.42 -4.03 -4.42
C LEU A 193 -8.33 -4.36 -5.90
N VAL A 194 -7.12 -4.67 -6.38
CA VAL A 194 -6.88 -5.09 -7.76
C VAL A 194 -6.58 -6.59 -7.74
N GLY A 195 -7.56 -7.39 -8.15
CA GLY A 195 -7.45 -8.84 -8.12
C GLY A 195 -8.80 -9.52 -8.18
N GLY A 196 -8.82 -10.83 -7.96
CA GLY A 196 -10.05 -11.63 -8.05
C GLY A 196 -10.46 -11.95 -9.48
N SER A 197 -11.41 -12.89 -9.59
CA SER A 197 -12.08 -13.31 -10.82
C SER A 197 -13.40 -14.00 -10.49
N THR A 198 -14.40 -13.79 -11.34
CA THR A 198 -15.70 -14.47 -11.38
C THR A 198 -15.91 -15.20 -12.71
N ALA A 199 -14.84 -15.31 -13.53
CA ALA A 199 -14.84 -16.14 -14.73
C ALA A 199 -15.00 -17.62 -14.36
N GLU A 200 -15.32 -18.45 -15.35
CA GLU A 200 -15.50 -19.89 -15.15
C GLU A 200 -14.37 -20.52 -14.32
N GLY A 201 -14.76 -21.28 -13.29
CA GLY A 201 -13.82 -21.93 -12.37
C GLY A 201 -13.26 -21.02 -11.27
N SER A 202 -13.59 -19.72 -11.24
CA SER A 202 -13.17 -18.78 -10.19
C SER A 202 -14.35 -18.24 -9.40
N SER A 203 -14.16 -18.08 -8.08
CA SER A 203 -15.10 -17.43 -7.18
C SER A 203 -14.37 -16.34 -6.41
N THR A 204 -14.99 -15.18 -6.23
CA THR A 204 -14.43 -14.08 -5.45
C THR A 204 -15.48 -13.48 -4.53
N GLN A 205 -15.14 -13.39 -3.25
CA GLN A 205 -15.92 -12.69 -2.24
C GLN A 205 -15.19 -11.42 -1.81
N LEU A 206 -15.90 -10.29 -1.77
CA LEU A 206 -15.45 -9.10 -1.06
C LEU A 206 -15.80 -9.28 0.43
N VAL A 207 -14.78 -9.30 1.28
CA VAL A 207 -14.94 -9.41 2.74
C VAL A 207 -14.58 -8.06 3.35
N MET A 208 -15.50 -7.47 4.10
CA MET A 208 -15.32 -6.20 4.80
C MET A 208 -15.40 -6.44 6.30
N VAL A 209 -14.37 -6.04 7.03
CA VAL A 209 -14.21 -6.27 8.48
C VAL A 209 -14.21 -4.93 9.19
N ASN A 210 -15.13 -4.75 10.13
CA ASN A 210 -15.19 -3.57 10.99
C ASN A 210 -14.76 -3.96 12.40
N SER A 211 -13.55 -3.53 12.77
CA SER A 211 -12.96 -3.77 14.10
C SER A 211 -13.33 -2.70 15.13
N ALA A 212 -14.08 -1.67 14.74
CA ALA A 212 -14.55 -0.62 15.65
C ALA A 212 -15.80 -1.07 16.42
N ASP A 213 -16.10 -0.32 17.48
CA ASP A 213 -17.28 -0.47 18.33
C ASP A 213 -18.54 0.20 17.77
N GLN A 214 -18.40 0.89 16.64
CA GLN A 214 -19.47 1.58 15.92
C GLN A 214 -19.61 1.05 14.50
N ALA A 215 -20.83 1.08 13.95
CA ALA A 215 -21.07 0.68 12.57
C ALA A 215 -20.39 1.62 11.56
N ALA A 216 -19.99 1.07 10.42
CA ALA A 216 -19.44 1.80 9.28
C ALA A 216 -20.41 1.74 8.09
N ASP A 217 -20.59 2.88 7.41
CA ASP A 217 -21.35 2.97 6.16
C ASP A 217 -20.36 2.92 5.00
N VAL A 218 -20.51 1.95 4.10
CA VAL A 218 -19.53 1.63 3.06
C VAL A 218 -20.17 1.69 1.67
N ARG A 219 -19.44 2.26 0.72
CA ARG A 219 -19.77 2.28 -0.70
C ARG A 219 -18.78 1.43 -1.47
N VAL A 220 -19.29 0.49 -2.24
CA VAL A 220 -18.47 -0.36 -3.11
C VAL A 220 -18.70 -0.01 -4.57
N THR A 221 -17.62 0.15 -5.31
CA THR A 221 -17.61 0.31 -6.77
C THR A 221 -16.79 -0.82 -7.37
N VAL A 222 -17.38 -1.60 -8.27
CA VAL A 222 -16.68 -2.65 -9.02
C VAL A 222 -16.49 -2.19 -10.46
N SER A 223 -15.26 -2.27 -10.94
CA SER A 223 -14.88 -1.89 -12.31
C SER A 223 -14.32 -3.10 -13.04
N THR A 224 -14.53 -3.07 -14.35
CA THR A 224 -14.12 -4.11 -15.29
C THR A 224 -13.68 -3.45 -16.62
N ALA A 225 -13.25 -4.21 -17.61
CA ALA A 225 -12.97 -3.73 -18.96
C ALA A 225 -14.18 -3.09 -19.64
N ASP A 226 -15.41 -3.45 -19.23
CA ASP A 226 -16.62 -2.80 -19.72
C ASP A 226 -16.94 -1.48 -19.00
N GLY A 227 -16.16 -1.13 -17.98
CA GLY A 227 -16.34 0.03 -17.12
C GLY A 227 -16.92 -0.34 -15.77
N VAL A 228 -17.47 0.67 -15.09
CA VAL A 228 -18.09 0.52 -13.76
C VAL A 228 -19.38 -0.30 -13.86
N VAL A 229 -19.41 -1.40 -13.08
CA VAL A 229 -20.55 -2.30 -12.96
C VAL A 229 -21.70 -1.60 -12.24
N GLN A 230 -22.90 -1.66 -12.82
CA GLN A 230 -24.09 -1.05 -12.24
C GLN A 230 -24.79 -2.03 -11.29
N ALA A 231 -24.37 -2.03 -10.03
CA ALA A 231 -24.98 -2.84 -8.97
C ALA A 231 -25.45 -1.96 -7.80
N PRO A 232 -26.72 -1.50 -7.80
CA PRO A 232 -27.23 -0.62 -6.75
C PRO A 232 -27.18 -1.23 -5.34
N THR A 233 -27.23 -2.56 -5.23
CA THR A 233 -27.27 -3.31 -3.97
C THR A 233 -25.99 -3.23 -3.15
N ILE A 234 -24.87 -2.82 -3.74
CA ILE A 234 -23.57 -2.75 -3.06
C ILE A 234 -23.05 -1.31 -2.89
N ARG A 235 -23.86 -0.31 -3.27
CA ARG A 235 -23.47 1.11 -3.19
C ARG A 235 -23.57 1.68 -1.77
N GLU A 236 -24.34 1.03 -0.91
CA GLU A 236 -24.53 1.40 0.50
C GLU A 236 -24.66 0.11 1.31
N ILE A 237 -23.59 -0.25 2.01
CA ILE A 237 -23.49 -1.43 2.86
C ILE A 237 -23.17 -0.94 4.26
N VAL A 238 -24.00 -1.32 5.22
CA VAL A 238 -23.70 -1.10 6.64
C VAL A 238 -22.88 -2.28 7.11
N VAL A 239 -21.68 -2.04 7.62
CA VAL A 239 -20.84 -3.04 8.30
C VAL A 239 -20.98 -2.79 9.81
N PRO A 240 -21.75 -3.61 10.56
CA PRO A 240 -21.95 -3.41 11.99
C PRO A 240 -20.64 -3.38 12.79
N ALA A 241 -20.71 -2.84 14.01
CA ALA A 241 -19.60 -2.89 14.96
C ALA A 241 -19.12 -4.33 15.22
N SER A 242 -17.80 -4.52 15.36
CA SER A 242 -17.18 -5.81 15.70
C SER A 242 -17.73 -6.97 14.86
N SER A 243 -17.78 -6.76 13.55
CA SER A 243 -18.43 -7.68 12.63
C SER A 243 -17.72 -7.72 11.27
N ARG A 244 -18.26 -8.57 10.39
CA ARG A 244 -17.86 -8.62 8.99
C ARG A 244 -19.09 -8.72 8.10
N GLU A 245 -19.00 -8.13 6.92
CA GLU A 245 -19.96 -8.28 5.83
C GLU A 245 -19.28 -8.89 4.61
N VAL A 246 -20.02 -9.72 3.88
CA VAL A 246 -19.48 -10.47 2.74
C VAL A 246 -20.39 -10.30 1.53
N VAL A 247 -19.78 -9.91 0.41
CA VAL A 247 -20.46 -9.74 -0.87
C VAL A 247 -19.86 -10.69 -1.90
N SER A 248 -20.67 -11.58 -2.48
CA SER A 248 -20.25 -12.36 -3.65
C SER A 248 -20.14 -11.43 -4.86
N LEU A 249 -18.93 -11.35 -5.43
CA LEU A 249 -18.72 -10.60 -6.66
C LEU A 249 -19.26 -11.34 -7.88
N GLU A 250 -19.54 -12.65 -7.77
CA GLU A 250 -20.18 -13.41 -8.85
C GLU A 250 -21.61 -12.92 -9.09
N GLY A 251 -22.32 -12.53 -8.02
CA GLY A 251 -23.63 -11.89 -8.11
C GLY A 251 -23.60 -10.44 -8.58
N VAL A 252 -22.45 -9.76 -8.46
CA VAL A 252 -22.27 -8.34 -8.84
C VAL A 252 -21.82 -8.21 -10.29
N ALA A 253 -20.80 -8.97 -10.67
CA ALA A 253 -20.10 -8.90 -11.93
C ALA A 253 -19.84 -10.34 -12.42
N PRO A 254 -20.85 -11.05 -12.96
CA PRO A 254 -20.71 -12.44 -13.38
C PRO A 254 -19.80 -12.57 -14.62
N ASP A 255 -19.08 -13.69 -14.70
CA ASP A 255 -18.22 -14.07 -15.83
C ASP A 255 -17.13 -13.05 -16.16
N ARG A 256 -16.48 -12.48 -15.13
CA ARG A 256 -15.45 -11.44 -15.27
C ARG A 256 -14.09 -11.90 -14.76
N GLY A 257 -13.08 -11.84 -15.62
CA GLY A 257 -11.70 -12.08 -15.24
C GLY A 257 -11.06 -10.88 -14.56
N ASP A 258 -11.56 -9.67 -14.81
CA ASP A 258 -10.87 -8.38 -14.88
C ASP A 258 -11.34 -7.39 -13.80
N LEU A 259 -11.47 -7.87 -12.57
CA LEU A 259 -12.06 -7.11 -11.46
C LEU A 259 -11.08 -6.12 -10.81
N VAL A 260 -11.58 -4.91 -10.56
CA VAL A 260 -11.00 -3.92 -9.64
C VAL A 260 -12.12 -3.41 -8.73
N VAL A 261 -11.90 -3.44 -7.41
CA VAL A 261 -12.90 -3.03 -6.42
C VAL A 261 -12.38 -1.83 -5.64
N HIS A 262 -13.15 -0.75 -5.65
CA HIS A 262 -12.93 0.43 -4.83
C HIS A 262 -13.94 0.42 -3.68
N VAL A 263 -13.45 0.50 -2.44
CA VAL A 263 -14.25 0.51 -1.23
C VAL A 263 -14.01 1.82 -0.48
N GLU A 264 -15.08 2.57 -0.25
CA GLU A 264 -15.07 3.85 0.45
C GLU A 264 -15.97 3.76 1.70
N ALA A 265 -15.39 3.84 2.89
CA ALA A 265 -16.14 4.01 4.13
C ALA A 265 -16.56 5.48 4.27
N VAL A 266 -17.83 5.76 4.02
CA VAL A 266 -18.46 7.08 4.17
C VAL A 266 -18.39 7.54 5.62
N SER A 267 -18.47 6.59 6.56
CA SER A 267 -18.19 6.83 7.98
C SER A 267 -17.44 5.66 8.60
N GLY A 268 -16.47 5.97 9.47
CA GLY A 268 -15.62 4.96 10.11
C GLY A 268 -14.45 4.53 9.22
N SER A 269 -13.85 3.41 9.56
CA SER A 269 -12.79 2.76 8.80
C SER A 269 -12.95 1.25 8.91
N ILE A 270 -12.58 0.52 7.86
CA ILE A 270 -12.70 -0.93 7.81
C ILE A 270 -11.44 -1.54 7.21
N ILE A 271 -11.35 -2.86 7.20
CA ILE A 271 -10.46 -3.61 6.30
C ILE A 271 -11.31 -4.31 5.25
N SER A 272 -10.88 -4.26 4.00
CA SER A 272 -11.49 -5.01 2.90
C SER A 272 -10.45 -5.89 2.23
N THR A 273 -10.86 -7.10 1.88
CA THR A 273 -10.05 -8.08 1.16
C THR A 273 -10.89 -8.81 0.12
N LEU A 274 -10.25 -9.29 -0.95
CA LEU A 274 -10.87 -10.22 -1.88
C LEU A 274 -10.42 -11.64 -1.53
N HIS A 275 -11.38 -12.51 -1.24
CA HIS A 275 -11.14 -13.93 -0.97
C HIS A 275 -11.46 -14.68 -2.26
N GLN A 276 -10.41 -15.14 -2.95
CA GLN A 276 -10.52 -15.80 -4.24
C GLN A 276 -10.27 -17.31 -4.09
N THR A 277 -11.08 -18.11 -4.79
CA THR A 277 -10.76 -19.51 -5.08
C THR A 277 -10.73 -19.73 -6.58
N ARG A 278 -9.89 -20.67 -7.02
CA ARG A 278 -9.83 -21.11 -8.41
C ARG A 278 -9.88 -22.64 -8.47
N THR A 279 -10.53 -23.12 -9.52
CA THR A 279 -10.67 -24.55 -9.84
C THR A 279 -10.42 -24.76 -11.32
N SER A 280 -9.91 -25.94 -11.67
CA SER A 280 -9.83 -26.46 -13.03
C SER A 280 -10.67 -27.73 -13.09
N GLY A 281 -11.89 -27.61 -13.63
CA GLY A 281 -12.92 -28.64 -13.51
C GLY A 281 -13.30 -28.88 -12.04
N ALA A 282 -13.08 -30.09 -11.54
CA ALA A 282 -13.33 -30.46 -10.14
C ALA A 282 -12.08 -30.38 -9.24
N THR A 283 -10.95 -29.94 -9.79
CA THR A 283 -9.66 -29.89 -9.07
C THR A 283 -9.41 -28.47 -8.59
N PRO A 284 -9.13 -28.24 -7.30
CA PRO A 284 -8.66 -26.95 -6.82
C PRO A 284 -7.37 -26.51 -7.52
N SER A 285 -7.29 -25.23 -7.84
CA SER A 285 -6.21 -24.62 -8.62
C SER A 285 -5.76 -23.28 -8.02
N GLY A 286 -5.90 -23.14 -6.71
CA GLY A 286 -5.38 -22.02 -5.95
C GLY A 286 -6.41 -21.28 -5.10
N ILE A 287 -5.88 -20.56 -4.12
CA ILE A 287 -6.62 -19.62 -3.27
C ILE A 287 -5.82 -18.34 -3.12
N GLU A 288 -6.49 -17.21 -2.91
CA GLU A 288 -5.79 -15.96 -2.58
C GLU A 288 -6.64 -15.11 -1.61
N ILE A 289 -5.96 -14.33 -0.77
CA ILE A 289 -6.55 -13.24 -0.01
C ILE A 289 -5.89 -11.94 -0.45
N VAL A 290 -6.51 -11.25 -1.42
CA VAL A 290 -5.97 -10.00 -1.97
C VAL A 290 -6.29 -8.85 -1.01
N GLY A 291 -5.23 -8.24 -0.47
CA GLY A 291 -5.31 -7.04 0.38
C GLY A 291 -5.46 -5.74 -0.41
N ALA A 292 -5.80 -4.67 0.31
CA ALA A 292 -5.86 -3.33 -0.26
C ALA A 292 -4.46 -2.75 -0.51
N GLN A 293 -4.24 -2.21 -1.70
CA GLN A 293 -3.05 -1.40 -2.00
C GLN A 293 -3.22 0.04 -1.50
N ASP A 294 -2.16 0.85 -1.61
CA ASP A 294 -2.23 2.28 -1.27
C ASP A 294 -3.07 3.05 -2.31
N ALA A 295 -3.29 4.34 -2.07
CA ALA A 295 -4.09 5.17 -2.97
C ALA A 295 -3.52 5.20 -4.41
N PRO A 296 -4.36 5.42 -5.43
CA PRO A 296 -3.91 5.51 -6.82
C PRO A 296 -2.73 6.48 -6.97
N SER A 297 -1.71 6.07 -7.73
CA SER A 297 -0.46 6.82 -7.91
C SER A 297 -0.06 6.88 -9.38
N THR A 298 0.67 7.92 -9.77
CA THR A 298 1.28 8.04 -11.10
C THR A 298 2.56 7.21 -11.24
N SER A 299 3.08 6.67 -10.14
CA SER A 299 4.25 5.80 -10.14
C SER A 299 4.04 4.66 -9.14
N LEU A 300 4.16 3.42 -9.62
CA LEU A 300 4.01 2.19 -8.83
C LEU A 300 5.22 1.28 -9.08
N SER A 301 5.62 0.51 -8.06
CA SER A 301 6.64 -0.53 -8.19
C SER A 301 6.09 -1.87 -7.72
N ILE A 302 6.12 -2.88 -8.58
CA ILE A 302 5.72 -4.26 -8.24
C ILE A 302 6.96 -5.13 -8.34
N VAL A 303 7.37 -5.72 -7.22
CA VAL A 303 8.71 -6.30 -7.07
C VAL A 303 8.67 -7.82 -7.13
N GLY A 304 9.70 -8.42 -7.74
CA GLY A 304 10.00 -9.84 -7.58
C GLY A 304 8.94 -10.79 -8.14
N VAL A 305 8.17 -10.35 -9.14
CA VAL A 305 7.14 -11.14 -9.81
C VAL A 305 7.79 -12.33 -10.52
N PRO A 306 7.44 -13.57 -10.17
CA PRO A 306 7.97 -14.74 -10.84
C PRO A 306 7.23 -14.96 -12.18
N SER A 307 8.03 -15.19 -13.21
CA SER A 307 7.61 -15.78 -14.48
C SER A 307 8.07 -17.22 -14.51
N THR A 308 7.13 -18.16 -14.40
CA THR A 308 7.43 -19.59 -14.27
C THR A 308 7.06 -20.35 -15.55
N SER A 309 7.72 -21.50 -15.79
CA SER A 309 7.28 -22.49 -16.77
C SER A 309 6.14 -23.34 -16.22
N THR A 310 5.16 -23.71 -17.03
CA THR A 310 4.19 -24.75 -16.67
C THR A 310 4.77 -26.15 -16.97
N ALA A 311 4.44 -27.16 -16.16
CA ALA A 311 4.92 -28.54 -16.36
C ALA A 311 4.59 -29.15 -17.76
N SER A 312 3.58 -28.61 -18.45
CA SER A 312 3.20 -28.96 -19.82
C SER A 312 4.21 -28.52 -20.89
N GLU A 313 5.20 -27.68 -20.56
CA GLU A 313 6.19 -27.17 -21.50
C GLU A 313 7.30 -28.19 -21.87
N ALA A 314 7.32 -29.37 -21.24
CA ALA A 314 8.24 -30.44 -21.62
C ALA A 314 8.00 -30.98 -23.04
N GLU A 315 6.84 -30.70 -23.67
CA GLU A 315 6.47 -31.28 -24.97
C GLU A 315 5.91 -30.28 -25.98
N GLY A 316 6.48 -29.07 -26.08
CA GLY A 316 6.40 -28.23 -27.29
C GLY A 316 5.00 -27.91 -27.87
N THR A 317 3.94 -28.09 -27.09
CA THR A 317 2.56 -27.97 -27.55
C THR A 317 1.79 -27.06 -26.58
N LEU A 318 1.37 -25.90 -27.09
CA LEU A 318 0.53 -24.87 -26.45
C LEU A 318 1.22 -23.95 -25.42
N VAL A 319 1.69 -22.80 -25.93
CA VAL A 319 2.07 -21.59 -25.16
C VAL A 319 0.79 -20.83 -24.75
N LEU A 320 -0.15 -21.49 -24.07
CA LEU A 320 -1.46 -20.88 -23.77
C LEU A 320 -1.60 -20.40 -22.32
N GLU A 321 -0.72 -20.80 -21.41
CA GLU A 321 -0.77 -20.39 -19.99
C GLU A 321 0.62 -20.00 -19.47
N ARG A 322 1.45 -19.40 -20.32
CA ARG A 322 2.59 -18.65 -19.80
C ARG A 322 2.08 -17.39 -19.14
N GLY A 323 2.74 -17.04 -18.06
CA GLY A 323 3.06 -15.66 -17.80
C GLY A 323 2.12 -14.96 -16.85
N ALA A 324 2.71 -14.00 -16.19
CA ALA A 324 1.99 -13.10 -15.34
C ALA A 324 1.09 -12.16 -16.17
N THR A 325 0.02 -11.65 -15.59
CA THR A 325 -0.85 -10.65 -16.21
C THR A 325 -0.88 -9.42 -15.33
N LEU A 326 -0.46 -8.28 -15.88
CA LEU A 326 -0.59 -6.99 -15.20
C LEU A 326 -2.02 -6.48 -15.40
N ARG A 327 -2.73 -6.27 -14.31
CA ARG A 327 -4.03 -5.61 -14.28
C ARG A 327 -3.86 -4.17 -13.81
N VAL A 328 -4.40 -3.22 -14.57
CA VAL A 328 -4.32 -1.78 -14.27
C VAL A 328 -5.68 -1.13 -14.43
N LEU A 329 -5.99 -0.16 -13.58
CA LEU A 329 -7.11 0.75 -13.76
C LEU A 329 -6.67 2.18 -13.46
N ALA A 330 -7.00 3.11 -14.35
CA ALA A 330 -6.96 4.54 -14.08
C ALA A 330 -8.36 4.97 -13.58
N PRO A 331 -8.51 5.48 -12.34
CA PRO A 331 -9.80 6.02 -11.89
C PRO A 331 -10.23 7.24 -12.71
N GLY A 332 -11.54 7.50 -12.78
CA GLY A 332 -12.10 8.61 -13.56
C GLY A 332 -12.44 8.22 -15.00
N ASP A 333 -12.49 9.20 -15.91
CA ASP A 333 -12.85 9.02 -17.32
C ASP A 333 -11.77 9.51 -18.30
N GLU A 334 -10.66 10.06 -17.79
CA GLU A 334 -9.55 10.54 -18.60
C GLU A 334 -8.71 9.39 -19.15
N GLN A 335 -8.26 9.51 -20.40
CA GLN A 335 -7.28 8.59 -20.97
C GLN A 335 -5.93 8.77 -20.28
N THR A 336 -5.23 7.66 -20.06
CA THR A 336 -3.97 7.64 -19.34
C THR A 336 -2.92 6.93 -20.17
N GLU A 337 -1.88 7.66 -20.56
CA GLU A 337 -0.63 7.07 -21.05
C GLU A 337 0.06 6.32 -19.92
N LEU A 338 0.45 5.07 -20.19
CA LEU A 338 1.07 4.13 -19.27
C LEU A 338 2.38 3.61 -19.87
N THR A 339 3.47 3.65 -19.11
CA THR A 339 4.74 3.00 -19.40
C THR A 339 5.05 2.00 -18.29
N VAL A 340 5.39 0.77 -18.66
CA VAL A 340 5.80 -0.29 -17.75
C VAL A 340 7.22 -0.68 -18.11
N ASP A 341 8.17 -0.22 -17.31
CA ASP A 341 9.57 -0.62 -17.39
C ASP A 341 9.74 -1.95 -16.64
N VAL A 342 10.28 -2.95 -17.35
CA VAL A 342 10.45 -4.30 -16.81
C VAL A 342 11.93 -4.59 -16.66
N ARG A 343 12.33 -5.01 -15.46
CA ARG A 343 13.73 -5.32 -15.13
C ARG A 343 13.84 -6.71 -14.55
N ASP A 344 14.89 -7.43 -14.94
CA ASP A 344 15.24 -8.68 -14.27
C ASP A 344 15.83 -8.43 -12.87
N ALA A 345 16.03 -9.51 -12.10
CA ALA A 345 16.60 -9.41 -10.76
C ALA A 345 17.99 -8.74 -10.71
N ALA A 346 18.77 -8.77 -11.80
CA ALA A 346 20.07 -8.11 -11.87
C ALA A 346 19.96 -6.60 -12.22
N GLY A 347 18.76 -6.10 -12.50
CA GLY A 347 18.47 -4.73 -12.91
C GLY A 347 18.58 -4.48 -14.41
N THR A 348 18.76 -5.54 -15.21
CA THR A 348 18.83 -5.43 -16.67
C THR A 348 17.45 -5.04 -17.20
N ALA A 349 17.39 -3.94 -17.95
CA ALA A 349 16.17 -3.51 -18.63
C ALA A 349 15.80 -4.53 -19.72
N LEU A 350 14.53 -4.91 -19.74
CA LEU A 350 13.90 -5.66 -20.82
C LEU A 350 13.05 -4.71 -21.69
N GLU A 351 12.39 -5.24 -22.72
CA GLU A 351 11.51 -4.43 -23.57
C GLU A 351 10.38 -3.83 -22.71
N PRO A 352 10.25 -2.49 -22.66
CA PRO A 352 9.18 -1.85 -21.91
C PRO A 352 7.84 -1.97 -22.66
N ILE A 353 6.75 -1.80 -21.92
CA ILE A 353 5.40 -1.78 -22.48
C ILE A 353 4.86 -0.36 -22.39
N SER A 354 4.49 0.23 -23.53
CA SER A 354 3.83 1.54 -23.57
C SER A 354 2.47 1.45 -24.26
N LEU A 355 1.44 1.99 -23.62
CA LEU A 355 0.08 2.02 -24.15
C LEU A 355 -0.74 3.13 -23.51
N THR A 356 -1.81 3.53 -24.19
CA THR A 356 -2.85 4.39 -23.62
C THR A 356 -4.00 3.53 -23.13
N ILE A 357 -4.42 3.71 -21.89
CA ILE A 357 -5.59 3.04 -21.29
C ILE A 357 -6.75 4.03 -21.13
N GLU A 358 -7.99 3.53 -21.19
CA GLU A 358 -9.19 4.31 -20.91
C GLU A 358 -9.44 4.42 -19.40
N GLY A 359 -9.77 5.62 -18.92
CA GLY A 359 -10.20 5.82 -17.53
C GLY A 359 -11.47 5.04 -17.20
N GLY A 360 -11.56 4.56 -15.96
CA GLY A 360 -12.75 3.92 -15.40
C GLY A 360 -12.98 2.49 -15.89
N ARG A 361 -12.02 1.95 -16.67
CA ARG A 361 -12.02 0.58 -17.18
C ARG A 361 -10.77 -0.15 -16.70
N THR A 362 -10.94 -1.44 -16.41
CA THR A 362 -9.82 -2.33 -16.15
C THR A 362 -9.14 -2.72 -17.46
N THR A 363 -7.81 -2.66 -17.50
CA THR A 363 -6.99 -3.16 -18.60
C THR A 363 -6.11 -4.30 -18.10
N GLU A 364 -6.09 -5.42 -18.84
CA GLU A 364 -5.18 -6.54 -18.59
C GLU A 364 -4.10 -6.60 -19.68
N ILE A 365 -2.85 -6.68 -19.25
CA ILE A 365 -1.66 -6.66 -20.08
C ILE A 365 -0.90 -7.98 -19.84
N PRO A 366 -0.94 -8.93 -20.79
CA PRO A 366 -0.20 -10.18 -20.67
C PRO A 366 1.30 -9.92 -20.68
N LEU A 367 2.03 -10.50 -19.71
CA LEU A 367 3.49 -10.40 -19.58
C LEU A 367 4.20 -11.64 -20.18
N THR A 368 3.54 -12.33 -21.10
CA THR A 368 4.00 -13.63 -21.65
C THR A 368 5.23 -13.51 -22.56
N GLY A 369 5.61 -12.28 -22.92
CA GLY A 369 6.77 -11.98 -23.77
C GLY A 369 8.11 -12.03 -23.03
N TYR A 370 8.11 -12.03 -21.69
CA TYR A 370 9.33 -12.06 -20.89
C TYR A 370 9.81 -13.50 -20.63
N PRO A 371 11.13 -13.73 -20.53
CA PRO A 371 11.68 -15.04 -20.19
C PRO A 371 11.18 -15.61 -18.84
N ILE A 372 11.64 -16.82 -18.51
CA ILE A 372 11.50 -17.36 -17.15
C ILE A 372 12.48 -16.60 -16.25
N GLY A 373 12.02 -16.15 -15.09
CA GLY A 373 12.82 -15.34 -14.17
C GLY A 373 11.98 -14.66 -13.11
N GLN A 374 12.60 -13.68 -12.42
CA GLN A 374 11.90 -12.77 -11.51
C GLN A 374 12.06 -11.34 -12.04
N TYR A 375 10.98 -10.58 -11.96
CA TYR A 375 10.89 -9.25 -12.56
C TYR A 375 10.38 -8.22 -11.59
N THR A 376 10.95 -7.02 -11.70
CA THR A 376 10.42 -5.80 -11.09
C THR A 376 9.82 -4.94 -12.19
N LEU A 377 8.59 -4.48 -11.96
CA LEU A 377 7.82 -3.63 -12.86
C LEU A 377 7.73 -2.24 -12.25
N GLU A 378 8.32 -1.26 -12.92
CA GLU A 378 8.17 0.16 -12.62
C GLU A 378 7.09 0.70 -13.57
N ILE A 379 5.98 1.17 -13.01
CA ILE A 379 4.81 1.61 -13.77
C ILE A 379 4.68 3.13 -13.62
N ASP A 380 4.89 3.85 -14.70
CA ASP A 380 4.67 5.30 -14.78
C ASP A 380 3.43 5.62 -15.60
N ALA A 381 2.59 6.50 -15.07
CA ALA A 381 1.31 6.87 -15.67
C ALA A 381 1.12 8.39 -15.68
N SER A 382 0.49 8.89 -16.75
CA SER A 382 0.15 10.32 -16.89
C SER A 382 -0.96 10.80 -15.93
N ASN A 383 -1.80 9.88 -15.43
CA ASN A 383 -2.78 10.09 -14.36
C ASN A 383 -2.66 8.95 -13.32
N PRO A 384 -3.13 9.13 -12.08
CA PRO A 384 -3.05 8.10 -11.06
C PRO A 384 -3.70 6.78 -11.48
N VAL A 385 -3.04 5.66 -11.17
CA VAL A 385 -3.52 4.31 -11.44
C VAL A 385 -3.40 3.41 -10.21
N VAL A 386 -4.17 2.33 -10.21
CA VAL A 386 -3.97 1.17 -9.34
C VAL A 386 -3.61 -0.03 -10.20
N ALA A 387 -2.78 -0.92 -9.67
CA ALA A 387 -2.32 -2.08 -10.43
C ALA A 387 -2.07 -3.29 -9.53
N ALA A 388 -2.02 -4.46 -10.14
CA ALA A 388 -1.48 -5.67 -9.53
C ALA A 388 -1.09 -6.67 -10.62
N VAL A 389 -0.19 -7.58 -10.32
CA VAL A 389 0.22 -8.63 -11.24
C VAL A 389 -0.25 -9.98 -10.73
N GLN A 390 -1.06 -10.69 -11.51
CA GLN A 390 -1.37 -12.08 -11.24
C GLN A 390 -0.30 -12.98 -11.84
N THR A 391 0.12 -14.00 -11.13
CA THR A 391 0.96 -15.08 -11.66
C THR A 391 0.44 -16.43 -11.15
N THR A 392 0.87 -17.52 -11.78
CA THR A 392 0.48 -18.88 -11.41
C THR A 392 1.71 -19.75 -11.25
N ALA A 393 1.66 -20.71 -10.33
CA ALA A 393 2.59 -21.83 -10.29
C ALA A 393 1.85 -23.12 -10.64
N THR A 394 2.52 -23.99 -11.38
CA THR A 394 1.99 -25.30 -11.74
C THR A 394 3.09 -26.34 -11.60
N ALA A 395 2.90 -27.25 -10.65
CA ALA A 395 3.76 -28.41 -10.42
C ALA A 395 2.87 -29.64 -10.18
N THR A 396 2.96 -30.30 -9.01
CA THR A 396 2.02 -31.40 -8.66
C THR A 396 0.61 -30.85 -8.43
N ALA A 397 0.52 -29.64 -7.88
CA ALA A 397 -0.69 -28.82 -7.77
C ALA A 397 -0.50 -27.49 -8.52
N SER A 398 -1.59 -26.75 -8.71
CA SER A 398 -1.54 -25.39 -9.23
C SER A 398 -2.10 -24.41 -8.23
N ASP A 399 -1.50 -23.23 -8.21
CA ASP A 399 -1.91 -22.10 -7.36
C ASP A 399 -1.67 -20.79 -8.09
N LEU A 400 -2.20 -19.71 -7.54
CA LEU A 400 -2.08 -18.37 -8.09
C LEU A 400 -1.66 -17.40 -6.99
N ALA A 401 -1.02 -16.31 -7.38
CA ALA A 401 -0.69 -15.23 -6.46
C ALA A 401 -0.92 -13.87 -7.11
N TRP A 402 -1.35 -12.91 -6.29
CA TRP A 402 -1.43 -11.50 -6.66
C TRP A 402 -0.28 -10.69 -6.04
N TYR A 403 0.52 -10.07 -6.90
CA TYR A 403 1.63 -9.20 -6.53
C TYR A 403 1.16 -7.76 -6.59
N LEU A 404 1.12 -7.11 -5.43
CA LEU A 404 0.66 -5.72 -5.29
C LEU A 404 1.83 -4.73 -5.38
N PRO A 405 1.57 -3.46 -5.69
CA PRO A 405 2.56 -2.41 -5.54
C PRO A 405 3.11 -2.35 -4.11
N VAL A 406 4.42 -2.14 -4.02
CA VAL A 406 5.18 -2.06 -2.77
C VAL A 406 5.60 -0.61 -2.55
N PRO A 407 5.37 -0.04 -1.34
CA PRO A 407 5.87 1.29 -1.04
C PRO A 407 7.39 1.32 -0.94
N VAL A 408 7.96 2.49 -1.17
CA VAL A 408 9.38 2.75 -1.00
C VAL A 408 9.66 3.05 0.47
N LEU A 409 10.47 2.21 1.11
CA LEU A 409 10.80 2.30 2.54
C LEU A 409 12.19 2.92 2.76
N SER A 410 12.35 3.58 3.91
CA SER A 410 13.62 4.13 4.39
C SER A 410 13.81 3.82 5.88
N ASP A 411 15.01 4.07 6.39
CA ASP A 411 15.41 3.86 7.77
C ASP A 411 15.36 2.39 8.20
N SER A 412 14.45 2.03 9.11
CA SER A 412 14.30 0.67 9.63
C SER A 412 12.88 0.16 9.45
N GLN A 413 12.77 -1.15 9.26
CA GLN A 413 11.51 -1.83 9.06
C GLN A 413 11.51 -3.17 9.79
N VAL A 414 10.37 -3.57 10.36
CA VAL A 414 10.17 -4.93 10.88
C VAL A 414 9.34 -5.75 9.89
N VAL A 415 9.68 -7.03 9.75
CA VAL A 415 9.05 -7.96 8.82
C VAL A 415 8.64 -9.21 9.60
N ALA A 416 7.34 -9.45 9.65
CA ALA A 416 6.79 -10.70 10.16
C ALA A 416 6.80 -11.75 9.04
N VAL A 417 7.34 -12.94 9.32
CA VAL A 417 7.37 -14.07 8.38
C VAL A 417 6.53 -15.21 8.96
N PRO A 418 5.22 -15.27 8.64
CA PRO A 418 4.37 -16.37 9.05
C PRO A 418 4.82 -17.72 8.49
N ASN A 419 4.24 -18.79 9.02
CA ASN A 419 4.54 -20.14 8.54
C ASN A 419 4.20 -20.29 7.05
N GLY A 420 5.08 -20.90 6.26
CA GLY A 420 4.85 -21.11 4.83
C GLY A 420 6.06 -21.67 4.08
N PRO A 421 5.91 -22.02 2.79
CA PRO A 421 6.95 -22.67 2.00
C PRO A 421 8.01 -21.69 1.49
N SER A 422 9.28 -22.01 1.74
CA SER A 422 10.48 -21.31 1.23
C SER A 422 10.35 -19.77 1.19
N PRO A 423 10.10 -19.11 2.33
CA PRO A 423 9.93 -17.67 2.33
C PRO A 423 11.21 -16.96 1.91
N LYS A 424 11.04 -15.94 1.08
CA LYS A 424 12.12 -15.11 0.53
C LYS A 424 11.78 -13.64 0.72
N LEU A 425 12.72 -12.88 1.28
CA LEU A 425 12.64 -11.43 1.32
C LEU A 425 13.26 -10.86 0.04
N GLN A 426 12.47 -10.09 -0.71
CA GLN A 426 12.86 -9.44 -1.96
C GLN A 426 13.00 -7.93 -1.71
N LEU A 427 14.19 -7.40 -1.94
CA LEU A 427 14.52 -5.98 -1.77
C LEU A 427 14.88 -5.41 -3.13
N ALA A 428 14.12 -4.43 -3.60
CA ALA A 428 14.37 -3.74 -4.86
C ALA A 428 14.79 -2.30 -4.63
N ASP A 429 15.78 -1.87 -5.40
CA ASP A 429 16.15 -0.46 -5.51
C ASP A 429 15.02 0.35 -6.18
N ALA A 430 14.84 1.61 -5.77
CA ALA A 430 13.81 2.52 -6.25
C ALA A 430 14.34 3.85 -6.83
N ASP A 431 15.66 4.01 -7.01
CA ASP A 431 16.24 5.24 -7.59
C ASP A 431 17.47 5.05 -8.49
N GLY A 432 17.84 3.81 -8.79
CA GLY A 432 18.90 3.46 -9.74
C GLY A 432 20.31 3.45 -9.15
N VAL A 433 20.43 3.32 -7.83
CA VAL A 433 21.72 3.33 -7.13
C VAL A 433 21.89 2.05 -6.32
N GLU A 434 23.08 1.45 -6.37
CA GLU A 434 23.40 0.30 -5.54
C GLU A 434 23.34 0.69 -4.05
N LYS A 435 22.67 -0.13 -3.25
CA LYS A 435 22.38 0.12 -1.84
C LYS A 435 22.85 -1.02 -0.97
N SER A 436 23.03 -0.72 0.32
CA SER A 436 23.31 -1.72 1.34
C SER A 436 22.29 -1.60 2.47
N ALA A 437 21.78 -2.73 2.92
CA ALA A 437 20.95 -2.83 4.12
C ALA A 437 21.48 -3.94 5.03
N THR A 438 21.05 -3.95 6.29
CA THR A 438 21.34 -5.03 7.23
C THR A 438 20.03 -5.75 7.56
N LEU A 439 19.99 -7.06 7.35
CA LEU A 439 18.93 -7.94 7.81
C LEU A 439 19.33 -8.55 9.15
N ILE A 440 18.48 -8.39 10.16
CA ILE A 440 18.74 -8.85 11.53
C ILE A 440 17.64 -9.83 11.91
N ALA A 441 18.03 -11.07 12.22
CA ALA A 441 17.11 -12.11 12.70
C ALA A 441 16.76 -11.90 14.19
N ASP A 442 15.72 -12.61 14.64
CA ASP A 442 15.25 -12.61 16.03
C ASP A 442 16.31 -13.05 17.06
N ASP A 443 17.26 -13.90 16.66
CA ASP A 443 18.40 -14.32 17.49
C ASP A 443 19.58 -13.32 17.49
N GLY A 444 19.43 -12.19 16.81
CA GLY A 444 20.44 -11.14 16.67
C GLY A 444 21.47 -11.40 15.56
N THR A 445 21.31 -12.46 14.75
CA THR A 445 22.19 -12.71 13.60
C THR A 445 22.03 -11.62 12.55
N GLU A 446 23.12 -10.93 12.23
CA GLU A 446 23.16 -9.89 11.20
C GLU A 446 23.66 -10.44 9.86
N THR A 447 22.97 -10.08 8.79
CA THR A 447 23.32 -10.38 7.40
C THR A 447 23.39 -9.08 6.61
N ALA A 448 24.56 -8.78 6.05
CA ALA A 448 24.71 -7.65 5.13
C ALA A 448 24.05 -7.99 3.79
N VAL A 449 23.22 -7.07 3.30
CA VAL A 449 22.47 -7.18 2.05
C VAL A 449 22.96 -6.12 1.08
N THR A 450 23.35 -6.53 -0.12
CA THR A 450 23.62 -5.62 -1.23
C THR A 450 22.46 -5.66 -2.20
N ILE A 451 21.95 -4.50 -2.60
CA ILE A 451 20.84 -4.33 -3.52
C ILE A 451 21.41 -3.66 -4.78
N PRO A 452 21.48 -4.36 -5.93
CA PRO A 452 22.02 -3.78 -7.15
C PRO A 452 21.20 -2.56 -7.60
N ALA A 453 21.87 -1.60 -8.25
CA ALA A 453 21.18 -0.51 -8.93
C ALA A 453 20.13 -1.05 -9.91
N HIS A 454 18.90 -0.56 -9.82
CA HIS A 454 17.73 -1.04 -10.56
C HIS A 454 17.38 -2.53 -10.36
N GLY A 455 18.08 -3.23 -9.48
CA GLY A 455 17.96 -4.68 -9.31
C GLY A 455 17.11 -5.07 -8.12
N THR A 456 16.98 -6.37 -7.92
CA THR A 456 16.25 -6.96 -6.81
C THR A 456 17.06 -8.08 -6.20
N THR A 457 17.36 -7.96 -4.92
CA THR A 457 18.04 -9.01 -4.15
C THR A 457 17.00 -9.88 -3.46
N SER A 458 17.15 -11.20 -3.58
CA SER A 458 16.30 -12.18 -2.90
C SER A 458 17.10 -12.94 -1.85
N ILE A 459 16.61 -12.93 -0.61
CA ILE A 459 17.26 -13.52 0.55
C ILE A 459 16.34 -14.61 1.09
N ASP A 460 16.86 -15.82 1.27
CA ASP A 460 16.13 -16.88 1.97
C ASP A 460 16.01 -16.52 3.45
N VAL A 461 14.78 -16.56 3.97
CA VAL A 461 14.48 -16.37 5.38
C VAL A 461 13.81 -17.63 5.95
N GLU A 462 13.80 -17.75 7.28
CA GLU A 462 13.13 -18.85 7.96
C GLU A 462 11.65 -18.49 8.20
N ALA A 463 10.77 -19.47 8.00
CA ALA A 463 9.36 -19.34 8.34
C ALA A 463 9.15 -19.27 9.86
N SER A 464 8.05 -18.64 10.30
CA SER A 464 7.71 -18.47 11.72
C SER A 464 8.75 -17.66 12.51
N ARG A 465 9.35 -16.65 11.85
CA ARG A 465 10.34 -15.74 12.42
C ARG A 465 9.93 -14.28 12.22
N GLU A 466 10.61 -13.40 12.91
CA GLU A 466 10.62 -11.98 12.59
C GLU A 466 12.02 -11.55 12.15
N TYR A 467 12.05 -10.48 11.38
CA TYR A 467 13.28 -9.84 10.95
C TYR A 467 13.18 -8.33 11.08
N ARG A 468 14.32 -7.69 11.28
CA ARG A 468 14.48 -6.25 11.21
C ARG A 468 15.43 -5.89 10.08
N LEU A 469 15.00 -4.98 9.22
CA LEU A 469 15.83 -4.33 8.23
C LEU A 469 16.30 -2.99 8.78
N GLU A 470 17.59 -2.71 8.62
CA GLU A 470 18.19 -1.42 8.96
C GLU A 470 18.96 -0.85 7.77
N GLY A 471 19.10 0.47 7.73
CA GLY A 471 19.85 1.17 6.69
C GLY A 471 19.13 1.17 5.35
N LEU A 472 17.80 1.05 5.34
CA LEU A 472 17.02 1.22 4.13
C LEU A 472 17.12 2.67 3.65
N ASP A 473 17.38 2.84 2.36
CA ASP A 473 17.37 4.14 1.70
C ASP A 473 16.60 3.98 0.40
N ARG A 474 15.30 4.32 0.42
CA ARG A 474 14.41 4.17 -0.72
C ARG A 474 14.46 2.78 -1.35
N VAL A 475 14.07 1.77 -0.58
CA VAL A 475 14.05 0.36 -0.97
C VAL A 475 12.63 -0.18 -0.88
N SER A 476 12.16 -0.86 -1.92
CA SER A 476 10.89 -1.57 -1.88
C SER A 476 11.12 -2.98 -1.33
N VAL A 477 10.30 -3.42 -0.36
CA VAL A 477 10.47 -4.69 0.34
C VAL A 477 9.23 -5.56 0.23
N GLN A 478 9.41 -6.80 -0.21
CA GLN A 478 8.34 -7.78 -0.36
C GLN A 478 8.74 -9.14 0.22
N LEU A 479 7.83 -9.79 0.92
CA LEU A 479 7.97 -11.18 1.32
C LEU A 479 7.25 -12.07 0.29
N ALA A 480 7.94 -13.04 -0.29
CA ALA A 480 7.38 -13.98 -1.24
C ALA A 480 7.52 -15.41 -0.73
N TYR A 481 6.51 -16.24 -1.02
CA TYR A 481 6.51 -17.67 -0.73
C TYR A 481 6.48 -18.44 -2.05
N ALA A 482 7.25 -19.54 -2.10
CA ALA A 482 7.26 -20.44 -3.25
C ALA A 482 7.46 -21.89 -2.80
N GLY A 483 6.56 -22.77 -3.25
CA GLY A 483 6.57 -24.19 -2.93
C GLY A 483 6.25 -25.07 -4.14
N ASP A 484 5.93 -26.35 -3.89
CA ASP A 484 5.45 -27.28 -4.93
C ASP A 484 4.05 -26.86 -5.40
N GLY A 485 4.00 -25.96 -6.38
CA GLY A 485 2.73 -25.43 -6.90
C GLY A 485 2.02 -24.50 -5.92
N GLN A 486 2.75 -23.81 -5.05
CA GLN A 486 2.25 -22.79 -4.11
C GLN A 486 2.97 -21.46 -4.36
N LEU A 487 2.24 -20.35 -4.34
CA LEU A 487 2.79 -19.00 -4.46
C LEU A 487 2.00 -18.04 -3.57
N ALA A 488 2.67 -17.09 -2.94
CA ALA A 488 2.02 -15.92 -2.37
C ALA A 488 3.02 -14.76 -2.21
N ALA A 489 2.51 -13.54 -2.07
CA ALA A 489 3.30 -12.34 -1.91
C ALA A 489 2.68 -11.40 -0.87
N ILE A 490 3.51 -10.83 0.01
CA ILE A 490 3.12 -9.84 0.99
C ILE A 490 3.98 -8.58 0.78
N PRO A 491 3.41 -7.45 0.30
CA PRO A 491 4.11 -6.18 0.31
C PRO A 491 4.40 -5.74 1.75
N SER A 492 5.61 -5.23 2.01
CA SER A 492 5.94 -4.64 3.32
C SER A 492 5.54 -3.17 3.32
N TYR A 493 4.88 -2.75 4.40
CA TYR A 493 4.49 -1.35 4.63
C TYR A 493 5.23 -0.80 5.84
N ALA A 494 5.32 0.52 5.94
CA ALA A 494 5.97 1.19 7.07
C ALA A 494 5.48 0.62 8.42
N ALA A 495 6.43 0.35 9.32
CA ALA A 495 6.14 -0.22 10.64
C ALA A 495 5.34 0.74 11.54
N ASN A 496 5.46 2.05 11.33
CA ASN A 496 4.67 3.08 12.01
C ASN A 496 4.22 4.19 11.05
N PRO A 497 3.18 3.93 10.25
CA PRO A 497 2.70 4.90 9.25
C PRO A 497 2.14 6.17 9.89
N LEU A 498 1.77 6.14 11.18
CA LEU A 498 1.23 7.30 11.91
C LEU A 498 2.33 8.22 12.49
N ALA A 499 3.56 7.73 12.55
CA ALA A 499 4.73 8.51 12.96
C ALA A 499 5.53 9.08 11.77
N GLU A 500 5.16 8.73 10.52
CA GLU A 500 5.83 9.27 9.34
C GLU A 500 5.71 10.79 9.26
N VAL A 501 6.82 11.44 8.90
CA VAL A 501 6.90 12.90 8.84
C VAL A 501 6.11 13.41 7.65
N ILE A 502 4.98 14.07 7.91
CA ILE A 502 4.20 14.72 6.88
C ILE A 502 4.86 16.06 6.55
N THR A 503 5.26 16.24 5.29
CA THR A 503 5.70 17.54 4.78
C THR A 503 4.48 18.37 4.40
N VAL A 504 4.15 19.38 5.21
CA VAL A 504 3.08 20.31 4.89
C VAL A 504 3.67 21.51 4.16
N TYR A 505 3.30 21.68 2.90
CA TYR A 505 3.61 22.87 2.12
C TYR A 505 2.62 24.00 2.49
N ARG A 506 3.13 25.19 2.81
CA ARG A 506 2.33 26.41 3.00
C ARG A 506 2.52 27.41 1.87
#